data_AF-A0A6N6WCM2-F1
#
_entry.id   AF-A0A6N6WCM2-F1
#
_cell.length_a   1.000
_cell.length_b   1.000
_cell.length_c   1.000
_cell.angle_alpha   90.00
_cell.angle_beta   90.00
_cell.angle_gamma   90.00
#
_symmetry.space_group_name_H-M   'P 1'
#
loop_
_entity.id
_entity.type
_entity.pdbx_description
1 polymer ?
#
loop_
_entity_poly.entity_id
_entity_poly.type
_entity_poly.pdbx_seq_one_letter_code
_entity_poly.pdbx_strand_id
1 'polypeptide(L)'
;MEICITIGGQRHCYEVPVVELPITIHKPGPGPVNYPWLIRDAVILAAVKAAADKVADADVREKLAAGVSAALKAVEERAGSHVSIQE
;
A
#
# COMPACT_ATOMS: atom_id res chain seq x y z
N MET A 1 -11.38 -2.97 11.98
CA MET A 1 -11.90 -3.88 10.92
C MET A 1 -12.34 -5.15 11.60
N GLU A 2 -13.41 -5.80 11.15
CA GLU A 2 -13.90 -7.04 11.78
C GLU A 2 -14.11 -8.11 10.71
N ILE A 3 -13.73 -9.34 11.04
CA ILE A 3 -14.04 -10.52 10.23
C ILE A 3 -15.03 -11.36 11.02
N CYS A 4 -16.19 -11.65 10.42
CA CYS A 4 -17.17 -12.57 10.98
C CYS A 4 -17.21 -13.87 10.18
N ILE A 5 -17.19 -14.99 10.88
CA ILE A 5 -17.32 -16.34 10.32
C ILE A 5 -18.49 -17.06 10.99
N THR A 6 -19.24 -17.85 10.22
CA THR A 6 -20.31 -18.70 10.76
C THR A 6 -19.78 -20.11 10.94
N ILE A 7 -19.74 -20.60 12.19
CA ILE A 7 -19.28 -21.95 12.53
C ILE A 7 -20.39 -22.61 13.36
N GLY A 8 -20.85 -23.80 12.94
CA GLY A 8 -21.89 -24.53 13.66
C GLY A 8 -23.23 -23.78 13.80
N GLY A 9 -23.56 -22.89 12.85
CA GLY A 9 -24.77 -22.07 12.88
C GLY A 9 -24.69 -20.83 13.77
N GLN A 10 -23.56 -20.59 14.44
CA GLN A 10 -23.31 -19.38 15.24
C GLN A 10 -22.32 -18.46 14.54
N ARG A 11 -22.56 -17.14 14.65
CA ARG A 11 -21.69 -16.11 14.08
C ARG A 11 -20.64 -15.71 15.10
N HIS A 12 -19.38 -15.85 14.74
CA HIS A 12 -18.22 -15.45 15.52
C HIS A 12 -17.54 -14.30 14.81
N CYS A 13 -17.33 -13.19 15.51
CA CYS A 13 -16.68 -12.01 14.96
C CYS A 13 -15.36 -11.75 15.68
N TYR A 14 -14.32 -11.43 14.92
CA TYR A 14 -12.97 -11.20 15.40
C TYR A 14 -12.53 -9.82 14.96
N GLU A 15 -12.09 -9.02 15.93
CA GLU A 15 -11.47 -7.75 15.62
C GLU A 15 -10.13 -7.99 14.94
N VAL A 16 -9.95 -7.36 13.79
CA VAL A 16 -8.67 -7.33 13.08
C VAL A 16 -7.97 -6.03 13.46
N PRO A 17 -6.82 -6.11 14.16
CA PRO A 17 -6.08 -4.92 14.56
C PRO A 17 -5.60 -4.16 13.33
N VAL A 18 -5.73 -2.84 13.38
CA VAL A 18 -5.15 -1.96 12.36
C VAL A 18 -3.70 -1.70 12.75
N VAL A 19 -2.77 -2.10 11.90
CA VAL A 19 -1.35 -1.79 12.06
C VAL A 19 -1.04 -0.55 11.24
N GLU A 20 -0.67 0.54 11.92
CA GLU A 20 -0.25 1.77 11.28
C GLU A 20 1.25 1.74 10.98
N LEU A 21 1.62 2.17 9.76
CA LEU A 21 3.02 2.37 9.40
C LEU A 21 3.50 3.69 10.03
N PRO A 22 4.56 3.69 10.88
CA PRO A 22 5.08 4.90 11.50
C PRO A 22 5.89 5.71 10.47
N ILE A 23 5.20 6.38 9.55
CA ILE A 23 5.84 7.17 8.49
C ILE A 23 5.87 8.63 8.91
N THR A 24 6.98 9.03 9.54
CA THR A 24 7.27 10.43 9.86
C THR A 24 8.24 11.01 8.83
N ILE A 25 7.83 11.06 7.56
CA ILE A 25 8.64 11.72 6.53
C ILE A 25 8.40 13.22 6.61
N HIS A 26 9.31 13.93 7.26
CA HIS A 26 9.39 15.38 7.11
C HIS A 26 9.76 15.71 5.67
N LYS A 27 9.12 16.77 5.14
CA LYS A 27 9.25 17.26 3.77
C LYS A 27 10.73 17.18 3.33
N PRO A 28 11.11 16.24 2.45
CA PRO A 28 12.50 16.07 2.06
C PRO A 28 12.87 17.21 1.12
N GLY A 29 13.29 18.36 1.68
CA GLY A 29 13.60 19.57 0.91
C GLY A 29 12.46 20.00 -0.02
N PRO A 30 12.74 20.82 -1.06
CA PRO A 30 11.78 21.02 -2.13
C PRO A 30 11.71 19.71 -2.94
N GLY A 31 10.72 18.87 -2.66
CA GLY A 31 10.32 17.82 -3.59
C GLY A 31 9.99 18.40 -4.97
N PRO A 32 9.74 17.57 -5.99
CA PRO A 32 9.30 18.07 -7.29
C PRO A 32 8.14 19.06 -7.10
N VAL A 33 8.23 20.24 -7.71
CA VAL A 33 7.22 21.31 -7.52
C VAL A 33 5.81 20.79 -7.85
N ASN A 34 5.71 19.91 -8.84
CA ASN A 34 4.48 19.25 -9.28
C ASN A 34 4.02 18.09 -8.38
N TYR A 35 4.91 17.49 -7.58
CA TYR A 35 4.55 16.39 -6.69
C TYR A 35 5.36 16.39 -5.37
N PRO A 36 5.05 17.29 -4.43
CA PRO A 36 5.76 17.41 -3.16
C PRO A 36 5.73 16.16 -2.26
N TRP A 37 4.76 15.27 -2.50
CA TRP A 37 4.53 14.05 -1.72
C TRP A 37 5.14 12.80 -2.34
N LEU A 38 5.83 12.90 -3.50
CA LEU A 38 6.37 11.76 -4.23
C LEU A 38 7.09 10.73 -3.34
N ILE A 39 8.04 11.20 -2.51
CA ILE A 39 8.83 10.32 -1.64
C ILE A 39 7.97 9.67 -0.55
N ARG A 40 7.00 10.41 0.00
CA ARG A 40 6.10 9.88 1.03
C ARG A 40 5.24 8.75 0.45
N ASP A 41 4.64 9.00 -0.71
CA ASP A 41 3.75 8.04 -1.36
C ASP A 41 4.55 6.81 -1.83
N ALA A 42 5.75 6.99 -2.37
CA ALA A 42 6.63 5.89 -2.74
C ALA A 42 7.01 5.01 -1.53
N VAL A 43 7.32 5.60 -0.37
CA VAL A 43 7.62 4.83 0.86
C VAL A 43 6.40 4.06 1.36
N ILE A 44 5.21 4.67 1.32
CA ILE A 44 3.97 3.97 1.67
C ILE A 44 3.75 2.78 0.73
N LEU A 45 3.87 2.97 -0.57
CA LEU A 45 3.66 1.91 -1.56
C LEU A 45 4.69 0.78 -1.44
N ALA A 46 5.96 1.11 -1.15
CA ALA A 46 6.98 0.11 -0.87
C ALA A 46 6.65 -0.74 0.37
N ALA A 47 6.14 -0.11 1.44
CA ALA A 47 5.71 -0.82 2.64
C ALA A 47 4.47 -1.70 2.39
N VAL A 48 3.50 -1.21 1.61
CA VAL A 48 2.32 -2.00 1.21
C VAL A 48 2.74 -3.18 0.35
N LYS A 49 3.66 -3.00 -0.61
CA LYS A 49 4.22 -4.08 -1.43
C LYS A 49 4.85 -5.16 -0.54
N ALA A 50 5.74 -4.76 0.36
CA ALA A 50 6.41 -5.68 1.27
C ALA A 50 5.42 -6.46 2.17
N ALA A 51 4.32 -5.82 2.59
CA ALA A 51 3.25 -6.49 3.34
C ALA A 51 2.43 -7.44 2.45
N ALA A 52 2.10 -7.04 1.21
CA ALA A 52 1.39 -7.86 0.24
C ALA A 52 2.14 -9.17 -0.06
N ASP A 53 3.47 -9.11 -0.20
CA ASP A 53 4.32 -10.29 -0.43
C ASP A 53 4.28 -11.31 0.73
N LYS A 54 3.83 -10.92 1.92
CA LYS A 54 3.67 -11.82 3.08
C LYS A 54 2.29 -12.46 3.16
N VAL A 55 1.33 -12.08 2.31
CA VAL A 55 0.01 -12.71 2.28
C VAL A 55 0.16 -14.16 1.79
N ALA A 56 -0.38 -15.11 2.54
CA ALA A 56 -0.21 -16.53 2.28
C ALA A 56 -1.00 -17.00 1.04
N ASP A 57 -2.27 -16.58 0.94
CA ASP A 57 -3.14 -16.92 -0.18
C ASP A 57 -2.64 -16.27 -1.48
N ALA A 58 -2.49 -17.09 -2.53
CA ALA A 58 -1.89 -16.66 -3.79
C ALA A 58 -2.78 -15.68 -4.58
N ASP A 59 -4.10 -15.93 -4.63
CA ASP A 59 -5.03 -15.06 -5.37
C ASP A 59 -5.14 -13.70 -4.68
N VAL A 60 -5.22 -13.68 -3.35
CA VAL A 60 -5.24 -12.42 -2.58
C VAL A 60 -3.92 -11.65 -2.77
N ARG A 61 -2.77 -12.33 -2.71
CA ARG A 61 -1.45 -11.73 -2.94
C ARG A 61 -1.34 -11.13 -4.34
N GLU A 62 -1.80 -11.84 -5.36
CA GLU A 62 -1.77 -11.37 -6.76
C GLU A 62 -2.65 -10.12 -6.95
N LYS A 63 -3.86 -10.11 -6.40
CA LYS A 63 -4.74 -8.92 -6.47
C LYS A 63 -4.13 -7.71 -5.76
N LEU A 64 -3.48 -7.91 -4.61
CA LEU A 64 -2.77 -6.83 -3.92
C LEU A 64 -1.58 -6.33 -4.74
N ALA A 65 -0.78 -7.22 -5.32
CA ALA A 65 0.35 -6.86 -6.17
C ALA A 65 -0.10 -6.03 -7.38
N ALA A 66 -1.19 -6.42 -8.05
CA ALA A 66 -1.78 -5.66 -9.14
C ALA A 66 -2.23 -4.26 -8.72
N GLY A 67 -2.85 -4.14 -7.54
CA GLY A 67 -3.25 -2.84 -6.97
C GLY A 67 -2.06 -1.94 -6.65
N VAL A 68 -0.98 -2.51 -6.09
CA VAL A 68 0.28 -1.77 -5.83
C VAL A 68 0.91 -1.30 -7.14
N SER A 69 1.00 -2.16 -8.15
CA SER A 69 1.58 -1.80 -9.45
C SER A 69 0.77 -0.68 -10.13
N ALA A 70 -0.56 -0.75 -10.07
CA ALA A 70 -1.43 0.33 -10.56
C ALA A 70 -1.22 1.65 -9.79
N ALA A 71 -1.01 1.60 -8.47
CA ALA A 71 -0.72 2.78 -7.67
C ALA A 71 0.65 3.39 -7.98
N LEU A 72 1.69 2.57 -8.18
CA LEU A 72 3.02 3.03 -8.58
C LEU A 72 2.97 3.73 -9.94
N LYS A 73 2.21 3.19 -10.90
CA LYS A 73 1.99 3.83 -12.20
C LYS A 73 1.32 5.20 -12.07
N ALA A 74 0.31 5.32 -11.21
CA ALA A 74 -0.34 6.61 -10.96
C ALA A 74 0.62 7.64 -10.32
N VAL A 75 1.54 7.19 -9.46
CA VAL A 75 2.60 8.03 -8.88
C VAL A 75 3.57 8.48 -9.97
N GLU A 76 4.02 7.57 -10.84
CA GLU A 76 4.94 7.86 -11.96
C GLU A 76 4.32 8.87 -12.95
N GLU A 77 3.07 8.66 -13.36
CA GLU A 77 2.33 9.58 -14.24
C GLU A 77 2.21 11.00 -13.64
N ARG A 78 1.96 11.10 -12.33
CA ARG A 78 1.87 12.39 -11.63
C ARG A 78 3.24 13.06 -11.45
N ALA A 79 4.28 12.27 -11.21
CA ALA A 79 5.63 12.76 -11.03
C ALA A 79 6.22 13.37 -12.33
N GLY A 80 5.70 12.94 -13.48
CA GLY A 80 6.03 13.47 -14.80
C GLY A 80 7.16 12.71 -15.48
N SER A 81 7.44 13.06 -16.75
CA SER A 81 8.29 12.29 -17.67
C SER A 81 9.77 12.12 -17.26
N HIS A 82 10.21 12.77 -16.18
CA HIS A 82 11.58 12.67 -15.68
C HIS A 82 11.73 11.73 -14.49
N VAL A 83 10.63 11.15 -14.01
CA VAL A 83 10.62 10.20 -12.90
C VAL A 83 10.28 8.82 -13.45
N SER A 84 11.06 7.83 -13.05
CA SER A 84 10.74 6.43 -13.30
C SER A 84 10.79 5.65 -12.00
N ILE A 85 9.81 4.76 -11.81
CA ILE A 85 9.70 3.90 -10.63
C ILE A 85 9.92 2.46 -11.09
N GLN A 86 10.92 1.80 -10.52
CA GLN A 86 11.24 0.40 -10.82
C GLN A 86 10.77 -0.48 -9.64
N GLU A 87 10.04 -1.56 -9.96
CA GLU A 87 9.60 -2.59 -9.00
C GLU A 87 10.64 -3.66 -8.72
#